data_AF-A0A165EA34-F1
#
_entry.id   AF-A0A165EA34-F1
#
_cell.length_a   1.000
_cell.length_b   1.000
_cell.length_c   1.000
_cell.angle_alpha   90.00
_cell.angle_beta   90.00
_cell.angle_gamma   90.00
#
_symmetry.space_group_name_H-M   'P 1'
#
loop_
_entity.id
_entity.type
_entity.pdbx_description
1 polymer ?
#
loop_
_entity_poly.entity_id
_entity_poly.type
_entity_poly.pdbx_seq_one_letter_code
_entity_poly.pdbx_strand_id
1 'polypeptide(L)'
;MFFKQWDMDCYASVGTFLYNNYRQALDILNSEAVQFDKAKGSLGITDDDIARWCKEKVEYFANIEEESEWDVWAVAYVELLQEYYALEEQHANATASFLMTTPSDYEFMSPSLTGKSHPIYSQELSRTHKLERQRHHVSERRMQVLRDVIDMEVRMCIVDHWQPTSQEYRKTMEYIRHRKYHRAVDNLQRLVIQQLFELHNMNLAQTAYRIRTHIVKSLQTRCKAIHNAVDTYNALAVKMTPPRPTLDWNKVTHYTFLEEFNLLRDTGNILHEKPWAHPAVCAVMKQANRLARAHEELEHLNVEIC
;
A
#
# COMPACT_ATOMS: atom_id res chain seq x y z
N MET A 1 -48.84 27.58 7.30
CA MET A 1 -49.17 26.36 6.53
C MET A 1 -47.93 25.53 6.21
N PHE A 2 -46.82 26.14 5.79
CA PHE A 2 -45.57 25.44 5.47
C PHE A 2 -44.97 24.56 6.58
N PHE A 3 -44.95 25.00 7.85
CA PHE A 3 -44.36 24.22 8.95
C PHE A 3 -45.11 22.92 9.29
N LYS A 4 -46.45 22.93 9.26
CA LYS A 4 -47.27 21.72 9.53
C LYS A 4 -47.12 20.67 8.43
N GLN A 5 -46.90 21.10 7.19
CA GLN A 5 -46.75 20.20 6.06
C GLN A 5 -45.36 19.54 6.08
N TRP A 6 -44.32 20.31 6.43
CA TRP A 6 -42.97 19.79 6.65
C TRP A 6 -42.90 18.78 7.82
N ASP A 7 -43.58 19.05 8.95
CA ASP A 7 -43.66 18.09 10.07
C ASP A 7 -44.33 16.79 9.63
N MET A 8 -45.46 16.85 8.92
CA MET A 8 -46.18 15.67 8.44
C MET A 8 -45.34 14.85 7.45
N ASP A 9 -44.61 15.51 6.55
CA ASP A 9 -43.70 14.85 5.61
C ASP A 9 -42.51 14.21 6.34
N CYS A 10 -41.99 14.86 7.40
CA CYS A 10 -40.98 14.30 8.27
C CYS A 10 -41.49 13.04 9.01
N TYR A 11 -42.66 13.09 9.67
CA TYR A 11 -43.21 11.92 10.36
C TYR A 11 -43.53 10.77 9.39
N ALA A 12 -44.04 11.06 8.19
CA ALA A 12 -44.28 10.05 7.16
C ALA A 12 -42.98 9.40 6.66
N SER A 13 -41.91 10.19 6.46
CA SER A 13 -40.61 9.66 6.07
C SER A 13 -39.97 8.80 7.16
N VAL A 14 -40.06 9.22 8.42
CA VAL A 14 -39.58 8.44 9.58
C VAL A 14 -40.38 7.15 9.73
N GLY A 15 -41.71 7.19 9.66
CA GLY A 15 -42.54 5.99 9.73
C GLY A 15 -42.24 4.99 8.60
N THR A 16 -41.99 5.49 7.39
CA THR A 16 -41.59 4.65 6.25
C THR A 16 -40.20 4.04 6.47
N PHE A 17 -39.26 4.81 7.01
CA PHE A 17 -37.91 4.34 7.34
C PHE A 17 -37.94 3.23 8.40
N LEU A 18 -38.64 3.45 9.52
CA LEU A 18 -38.79 2.47 10.60
C LEU A 18 -39.45 1.19 10.11
N TYR A 19 -40.55 1.30 9.34
CA TYR A 19 -41.24 0.14 8.78
C TYR A 19 -40.35 -0.68 7.84
N ASN A 20 -39.57 -0.02 6.97
CA ASN A 20 -38.67 -0.69 6.05
C ASN A 20 -37.52 -1.40 6.80
N ASN A 21 -36.93 -0.75 7.80
CA ASN A 21 -35.89 -1.37 8.63
C ASN A 21 -36.45 -2.57 9.41
N TYR A 22 -37.67 -2.44 9.96
CA TYR A 22 -38.33 -3.52 10.70
C TYR A 22 -38.55 -4.75 9.82
N ARG A 23 -39.09 -4.53 8.62
CA ARG A 23 -39.29 -5.58 7.62
C ARG A 23 -37.94 -6.20 7.22
N GLN A 24 -36.92 -5.38 6.98
CA GLN A 24 -35.60 -5.86 6.61
C GLN A 24 -34.98 -6.74 7.70
N ALA A 25 -35.10 -6.34 8.97
CA ALA A 25 -34.60 -7.12 10.09
C ALA A 25 -35.32 -8.47 10.20
N LEU A 26 -36.66 -8.49 10.09
CA LEU A 26 -37.43 -9.74 10.04
C LEU A 26 -37.06 -10.63 8.85
N ASP A 27 -36.90 -10.05 7.67
CA ASP A 27 -36.52 -10.79 6.46
C ASP A 27 -35.13 -11.42 6.61
N ILE A 28 -34.17 -10.71 7.21
CA ILE A 28 -32.83 -11.26 7.52
C ILE A 28 -32.94 -12.45 8.48
N LEU A 29 -33.70 -12.31 9.57
CA LEU A 29 -33.85 -13.40 10.55
C LEU A 29 -34.51 -14.64 9.93
N ASN A 30 -35.57 -14.46 9.15
CA ASN A 30 -36.29 -15.58 8.55
C ASN A 30 -35.50 -16.28 7.43
N SER A 31 -34.75 -15.53 6.63
CA SER A 31 -34.03 -16.07 5.46
C SER A 31 -32.62 -16.56 5.79
N GLU A 32 -31.89 -15.86 6.66
CA GLU A 32 -30.48 -16.14 6.92
C GLU A 32 -30.28 -17.08 8.11
N ALA A 33 -31.21 -17.21 9.07
CA ALA A 33 -31.06 -18.11 10.21
C ALA A 33 -30.95 -19.59 9.78
N VAL A 34 -31.80 -20.03 8.85
CA VAL A 34 -31.78 -21.42 8.36
C VAL A 34 -30.47 -21.75 7.63
N GLN A 35 -29.92 -20.78 6.90
CA GLN A 35 -28.64 -20.94 6.21
C GLN A 35 -27.48 -20.96 7.20
N PHE A 36 -27.56 -20.12 8.24
CA PHE A 36 -26.58 -20.05 9.31
C PHE A 36 -26.50 -21.36 10.09
N ASP A 37 -27.63 -21.91 10.53
CA ASP A 37 -27.68 -23.16 11.28
C ASP A 37 -27.12 -24.35 10.47
N LYS A 38 -27.43 -24.38 9.16
CA LYS A 38 -26.87 -25.39 8.25
C LYS A 38 -25.35 -25.26 8.09
N ALA A 39 -24.85 -24.03 7.90
CA ALA A 39 -23.41 -23.77 7.73
C ALA A 39 -22.64 -24.05 9.03
N LYS A 40 -23.22 -23.69 10.17
CA LYS A 40 -22.69 -23.99 11.50
C LYS A 40 -22.63 -25.50 11.75
N GLY A 41 -23.70 -26.22 11.42
CA GLY A 41 -23.77 -27.68 11.53
C GLY A 41 -22.80 -28.43 10.60
N SER A 42 -22.63 -27.97 9.36
CA SER A 42 -21.72 -28.61 8.40
C SER A 42 -20.24 -28.43 8.75
N LEU A 43 -19.90 -27.30 9.40
CA LEU A 43 -18.53 -27.00 9.84
C LEU A 43 -18.27 -27.44 11.29
N GLY A 44 -19.27 -27.94 12.00
CA GLY A 44 -19.14 -28.37 13.41
C GLY A 44 -18.82 -27.22 14.37
N ILE A 45 -19.26 -26.01 14.07
CA ILE A 45 -18.96 -24.79 14.84
C ILE A 45 -20.00 -24.61 15.95
N THR A 46 -19.58 -24.25 17.16
CA THR A 46 -20.49 -23.91 18.27
C THR A 46 -20.66 -22.39 18.43
N ASP A 47 -21.68 -21.93 19.16
CA ASP A 47 -21.82 -20.49 19.44
C ASP A 47 -20.68 -19.97 20.31
N ASP A 48 -20.17 -20.80 21.22
CA ASP A 48 -19.02 -20.49 22.06
C ASP A 48 -17.75 -20.29 21.23
N ASP A 49 -17.58 -21.08 20.16
CA ASP A 49 -16.48 -20.90 19.21
C ASP A 49 -16.54 -19.54 18.53
N ILE A 50 -17.73 -19.15 18.04
CA ILE A 50 -17.94 -17.86 17.38
C ILE A 50 -17.64 -16.70 18.35
N ALA A 51 -18.15 -16.78 19.58
CA ALA A 51 -17.91 -15.74 20.59
C ALA A 51 -16.41 -15.62 20.93
N ARG A 52 -15.72 -16.74 21.15
CA ARG A 52 -14.28 -16.79 21.39
C ARG A 52 -13.49 -16.19 20.24
N TRP A 53 -13.79 -16.59 19.01
CA TRP A 53 -13.11 -16.11 17.81
C TRP A 53 -13.34 -14.61 17.56
N CYS A 54 -14.53 -14.09 17.84
CA CYS A 54 -14.78 -12.65 17.77
C CYS A 54 -13.88 -11.89 18.75
N LYS A 55 -13.71 -12.38 19.98
CA LYS A 55 -12.83 -11.78 20.98
C LYS A 55 -11.36 -11.87 20.57
N GLU A 56 -10.89 -13.05 20.18
CA GLU A 56 -9.52 -13.26 19.69
C GLU A 56 -9.19 -12.37 18.50
N LYS A 57 -10.13 -12.21 17.57
CA LYS A 57 -9.96 -11.35 16.40
C LYS A 57 -9.78 -9.89 16.81
N VAL A 58 -10.60 -9.38 17.73
CA VAL A 58 -10.47 -8.00 18.25
C VAL A 58 -9.14 -7.80 18.96
N GLU A 59 -8.76 -8.72 19.85
CA GLU A 59 -7.48 -8.67 20.56
C GLU A 59 -6.30 -8.75 19.61
N TYR A 60 -6.38 -9.60 18.58
CA TYR A 60 -5.37 -9.69 17.55
C TYR A 60 -5.18 -8.35 16.85
N PHE A 61 -6.25 -7.75 16.31
CA PHE A 61 -6.15 -6.47 15.60
C PHE A 61 -5.76 -5.29 16.50
N ALA A 62 -6.11 -5.33 17.78
CA ALA A 62 -5.67 -4.33 18.76
C ALA A 62 -4.17 -4.44 19.07
N ASN A 63 -3.60 -5.65 19.02
CA ASN A 63 -2.21 -5.95 19.35
C ASN A 63 -1.32 -6.12 18.11
N ILE A 64 -1.81 -5.87 16.89
CA ILE A 64 -0.89 -5.85 15.75
C ILE A 64 0.03 -4.66 15.96
N GLU A 65 1.28 -4.96 16.31
CA GLU A 65 2.33 -3.98 16.49
C GLU A 65 2.36 -3.04 15.28
N GLU A 66 2.16 -1.75 15.55
CA GLU A 66 2.61 -0.70 14.65
C GLU A 66 4.11 -0.91 14.40
N GLU A 67 4.56 -0.71 13.15
CA GLU A 67 5.96 -0.87 12.75
C GLU A 67 6.88 -0.31 13.84
N SER A 68 7.61 -1.18 14.54
CA SER A 68 8.55 -0.75 15.58
C SER A 68 9.42 0.34 14.99
N GLU A 69 9.56 1.45 15.72
CA GLU A 69 10.51 2.51 15.42
C GLU A 69 11.92 1.93 15.56
N TRP A 70 12.35 1.18 14.54
CA TRP A 70 13.75 0.80 14.40
C TRP A 70 14.57 2.07 14.31
N ASP A 71 15.88 1.95 14.53
CA ASP A 71 16.80 3.08 14.51
C ASP A 71 16.66 3.87 13.20
N VAL A 72 15.90 4.98 13.29
CA VAL A 72 15.61 5.88 12.17
C VAL A 72 16.90 6.47 11.62
N TRP A 73 17.89 6.65 12.49
CA TRP A 73 19.21 7.13 12.11
C TRP A 73 19.95 6.05 11.31
N ALA A 74 19.97 4.80 11.75
CA ALA A 74 20.56 3.71 10.96
C ALA A 74 19.93 3.59 9.56
N VAL A 75 18.61 3.70 9.46
CA VAL A 75 17.90 3.67 8.17
C VAL A 75 18.32 4.83 7.27
N ALA A 76 18.25 6.07 7.77
CA ALA A 76 18.63 7.24 7.00
C ALA A 76 20.11 7.22 6.59
N TYR A 77 20.99 6.69 7.44
CA TYR A 77 22.40 6.53 7.15
C TYR A 77 22.63 5.54 6.01
N VAL A 78 21.99 4.36 6.07
CA VAL A 78 22.09 3.36 4.99
C VAL A 78 21.47 3.86 3.69
N GLU A 79 20.38 4.61 3.72
CA GLU A 79 19.81 5.23 2.52
C GLU A 79 20.76 6.26 1.88
N LEU A 80 21.46 7.06 2.69
CA LEU A 80 22.51 7.97 2.20
C LEU A 80 23.70 7.22 1.61
N LEU A 81 24.15 6.13 2.25
CA LEU A 81 25.21 5.27 1.71
C LEU A 81 24.81 4.65 0.36
N GLN A 82 23.56 4.21 0.21
CA GLN A 82 23.04 3.72 -1.06
C GLN A 82 23.06 4.77 -2.16
N GLU A 83 22.66 6.01 -1.84
CA GLU A 83 22.74 7.12 -2.78
C GLU A 83 24.19 7.42 -3.14
N TYR A 84 25.10 7.43 -2.16
CA TYR A 84 26.53 7.65 -2.38
C TYR A 84 27.13 6.62 -3.35
N TYR A 85 26.92 5.32 -3.11
CA TYR A 85 27.45 4.27 -3.98
C TYR A 85 26.85 4.32 -5.39
N ALA A 86 25.55 4.63 -5.51
CA ALA A 86 24.91 4.81 -6.82
C ALA A 86 25.49 6.01 -7.58
N LEU A 87 25.80 7.11 -6.89
CA LEU A 87 26.46 8.29 -7.49
C LEU A 87 27.91 8.01 -7.86
N GLU A 88 28.61 7.17 -7.10
CA GLU A 88 29.96 6.74 -7.41
C GLU A 88 30.01 5.95 -8.73
N GLU A 89 29.10 4.99 -8.91
CA GLU A 89 28.94 4.25 -10.16
C GLU A 89 28.55 5.17 -11.32
N GLN A 90 27.58 6.07 -11.12
CA GLN A 90 27.18 7.04 -12.15
C GLN A 90 28.33 7.98 -12.53
N HIS A 91 29.14 8.41 -11.57
CA HIS A 91 30.31 9.26 -11.83
C HIS A 91 31.36 8.49 -12.65
N ALA A 92 31.62 7.22 -12.32
CA ALA A 92 32.52 6.37 -13.08
C ALA A 92 32.04 6.21 -14.53
N ASN A 93 30.74 5.94 -14.73
CA ASN A 93 30.13 5.81 -16.05
C ASN A 93 30.16 7.13 -16.86
N ALA A 94 29.88 8.26 -16.21
CA ALA A 94 29.96 9.59 -16.84
C ALA A 94 31.41 9.93 -17.23
N THR A 95 32.37 9.61 -16.36
CA THR A 95 33.81 9.80 -16.63
C THR A 95 34.26 8.93 -17.79
N ALA A 96 33.88 7.65 -17.83
CA ALA A 96 34.18 6.76 -18.94
C ALA A 96 33.56 7.27 -20.25
N SER A 97 32.32 7.72 -20.23
CA SER A 97 31.63 8.29 -21.40
C SER A 97 32.31 9.55 -21.93
N PHE A 98 32.81 10.41 -21.04
CA PHE A 98 33.62 11.58 -21.41
C PHE A 98 34.96 11.16 -22.02
N LEU A 99 35.68 10.23 -21.39
CA LEU A 99 36.97 9.74 -21.90
C LEU A 99 36.83 9.09 -23.28
N MET A 100 35.74 8.38 -23.56
CA MET A 100 35.44 7.81 -24.88
C MET A 100 35.20 8.84 -25.99
N THR A 101 35.00 10.12 -25.66
CA THR A 101 34.97 11.19 -26.67
C THR A 101 36.36 11.67 -27.09
N THR A 102 37.41 11.24 -26.42
CA THR A 102 38.79 11.50 -26.84
C THR A 102 39.14 10.53 -27.98
N PRO A 103 39.50 11.02 -29.18
CA PRO A 103 39.92 10.15 -30.27
C PRO A 103 41.16 9.33 -29.89
N SER A 104 41.22 8.06 -30.31
CA SER A 104 42.38 7.19 -30.09
C SER A 104 43.66 7.73 -30.74
N ASP A 105 43.52 8.52 -31.80
CA ASP A 105 44.61 9.14 -32.57
C ASP A 105 44.83 10.61 -32.16
N TYR A 106 44.71 10.92 -30.86
CA TYR A 106 44.88 12.27 -30.36
C TYR A 106 46.31 12.78 -30.58
N GLU A 107 46.47 13.72 -31.51
CA GLU A 107 47.67 14.54 -31.67
C GLU A 107 47.43 15.95 -31.12
N PHE A 108 48.36 16.44 -30.31
CA PHE A 108 48.33 17.80 -29.78
C PHE A 108 48.55 18.81 -30.92
N MET A 109 47.49 19.52 -31.33
CA MET A 109 47.58 20.59 -32.32
C MET A 109 47.76 21.96 -31.64
N SER A 110 48.82 22.68 -32.01
CA SER A 110 49.09 24.03 -31.53
C SER A 110 48.02 25.03 -32.03
N PRO A 111 47.55 25.99 -31.21
CA PRO A 111 46.52 26.99 -31.57
C PRO A 111 46.87 27.86 -32.79
N SER A 112 48.13 27.92 -33.18
CA SER A 112 48.65 28.71 -34.30
C SER A 112 48.29 28.19 -35.69
N LEU A 113 47.66 27.01 -35.82
CA LEU A 113 47.37 26.37 -37.12
C LEU A 113 45.88 26.35 -37.51
N THR A 114 44.96 26.81 -36.66
CA THR A 114 43.51 26.63 -36.87
C THR A 114 42.86 27.81 -37.61
N GLY A 115 43.15 27.95 -38.90
CA GLY A 115 42.56 28.99 -39.77
C GLY A 115 41.24 28.62 -40.46
N LYS A 116 40.66 27.43 -40.22
CA LYS A 116 39.44 26.98 -40.91
C LYS A 116 38.42 26.44 -39.91
N SER A 117 37.27 27.11 -39.83
CA SER A 117 36.12 26.72 -39.03
C SER A 117 35.53 25.40 -39.55
N HIS A 118 35.87 24.29 -38.87
CA HIS A 118 35.31 22.97 -39.14
C HIS A 118 33.89 22.88 -38.54
N PRO A 119 32.83 22.56 -39.32
CA PRO A 119 31.47 22.37 -38.77
C PRO A 119 31.38 21.21 -37.76
N ILE A 120 32.27 20.22 -37.87
CA ILE A 120 32.40 19.08 -36.96
C ILE A 120 32.86 19.53 -35.57
N TYR A 121 33.69 20.57 -35.50
CA TYR A 121 34.24 21.11 -34.25
C TYR A 121 33.16 21.66 -33.32
N SER A 122 32.12 22.32 -33.83
CA SER A 122 31.06 22.90 -32.99
C SER A 122 30.12 21.84 -32.41
N GLN A 123 29.84 20.77 -33.15
CA GLN A 123 28.99 19.66 -32.69
C GLN A 123 29.73 18.77 -31.69
N GLU A 124 31.02 18.51 -31.91
CA GLU A 124 31.90 17.79 -30.97
C GLU A 124 32.15 18.59 -29.69
N LEU A 125 32.36 19.91 -29.77
CA LEU A 125 32.41 20.80 -28.60
C LEU A 125 31.11 20.79 -27.81
N SER A 126 29.96 20.90 -28.48
CA SER A 126 28.65 20.88 -27.81
C SER A 126 28.42 19.55 -27.08
N ARG A 127 28.82 18.42 -27.69
CA ARG A 127 28.72 17.08 -27.09
C ARG A 127 29.67 16.92 -25.88
N THR A 128 30.93 17.30 -26.02
CA THR A 128 31.93 17.23 -24.93
C THR A 128 31.56 18.13 -23.76
N HIS A 129 31.10 19.36 -24.02
CA HIS A 129 30.60 20.26 -22.97
C HIS A 129 29.38 19.72 -22.22
N LYS A 130 28.48 19.00 -22.89
CA LYS A 130 27.32 18.37 -22.23
C LYS A 130 27.76 17.22 -21.32
N LEU A 131 28.65 16.35 -21.79
CA LEU A 131 29.19 15.25 -21.01
C LEU A 131 30.01 15.75 -19.81
N GLU A 132 30.83 16.78 -20.01
CA GLU A 132 31.62 17.38 -18.93
C GLU A 132 30.71 18.05 -17.89
N ARG A 133 29.66 18.78 -18.32
CA ARG A 133 28.66 19.32 -17.39
C ARG A 133 27.93 18.23 -16.61
N GLN A 134 27.56 17.13 -17.26
CA GLN A 134 26.93 15.99 -16.60
C GLN A 134 27.87 15.36 -15.56
N ARG A 135 29.14 15.15 -15.92
CA ARG A 135 30.16 14.62 -15.02
C ARG A 135 30.39 15.53 -13.81
N HIS A 136 30.52 16.85 -14.03
CA HIS A 136 30.61 17.82 -12.94
C HIS A 136 29.38 17.77 -12.04
N HIS A 137 28.18 17.77 -12.61
CA HIS A 137 26.95 17.72 -11.82
C HIS A 137 26.89 16.48 -10.91
N VAL A 138 27.25 15.30 -11.44
CA VAL A 138 27.30 14.07 -10.65
C VAL A 138 28.42 14.12 -9.60
N SER A 139 29.59 14.68 -9.93
CA SER A 139 30.70 14.84 -8.98
C SER A 139 30.32 15.75 -7.80
N GLU A 140 29.70 16.89 -8.08
CA GLU A 140 29.24 17.84 -7.05
C GLU A 140 28.20 17.17 -6.14
N ARG A 141 27.22 16.46 -6.73
CA ARG A 141 26.21 15.74 -5.96
C ARG A 141 26.83 14.64 -5.10
N ARG A 142 27.78 13.87 -5.64
CA ARG A 142 28.53 12.85 -4.89
C ARG A 142 29.27 13.46 -3.70
N MET A 143 29.93 14.61 -3.89
CA MET A 143 30.62 15.31 -2.80
C MET A 143 29.65 15.81 -1.73
N GLN A 144 28.47 16.31 -2.12
CA GLN A 144 27.45 16.73 -1.17
C GLN A 144 26.96 15.55 -0.32
N VAL A 145 26.58 14.44 -0.96
CA VAL A 145 26.12 13.25 -0.23
C VAL A 145 27.22 12.67 0.67
N LEU A 146 28.48 12.68 0.22
CA LEU A 146 29.61 12.24 1.06
C LEU A 146 29.75 13.10 2.32
N ARG A 147 29.55 14.42 2.22
CA ARG A 147 29.55 15.30 3.41
C ARG A 147 28.41 14.95 4.36
N ASP A 148 27.22 14.73 3.83
CA ASP A 148 26.05 14.36 4.63
C ASP A 148 26.26 13.00 5.35
N VAL A 149 26.91 12.04 4.68
CA VAL A 149 27.32 10.75 5.26
C VAL A 149 28.31 10.95 6.41
N ILE A 150 29.37 11.75 6.20
CA ILE A 150 30.37 12.03 7.25
C ILE A 150 29.74 12.74 8.45
N ASP A 151 28.88 13.74 8.20
CA ASP A 151 28.15 14.45 9.26
C ASP A 151 27.29 13.49 10.09
N MET A 152 26.71 12.48 9.45
CA MET A 152 25.90 11.47 10.11
C MET A 152 26.74 10.47 10.91
N GLU A 153 27.90 10.06 10.37
CA GLU A 153 28.87 9.22 11.09
C GLU A 153 29.35 9.88 12.38
N VAL A 154 29.66 11.18 12.33
CA VAL A 154 30.04 11.97 13.51
C VAL A 154 28.91 12.01 14.54
N ARG A 155 27.67 12.25 14.11
CA ARG A 155 26.50 12.29 15.03
C ARG A 155 26.20 10.95 15.67
N MET A 156 26.32 9.86 14.91
CA MET A 156 26.07 8.50 15.37
C MET A 156 27.27 7.88 16.09
N CYS A 157 28.41 8.59 16.18
CA CYS A 157 29.66 8.09 16.75
C CYS A 157 30.15 6.80 16.08
N ILE A 158 29.99 6.70 14.76
CA ILE A 158 30.45 5.56 13.96
C ILE A 158 31.97 5.69 13.76
N VAL A 159 32.71 4.68 14.18
CA VAL A 159 34.19 4.65 14.07
C VAL A 159 34.62 4.16 12.69
N ASP A 160 33.98 3.09 12.20
CA ASP A 160 34.28 2.48 10.91
C ASP A 160 33.12 2.69 9.94
N HIS A 161 33.42 3.25 8.76
CA HIS A 161 32.45 3.45 7.68
C HIS A 161 31.75 2.13 7.32
N TRP A 162 30.41 2.11 7.33
CA TRP A 162 29.67 0.89 7.05
C TRP A 162 29.79 0.52 5.57
N GLN A 163 30.36 -0.66 5.33
CA GLN A 163 30.45 -1.22 4.00
C GLN A 163 29.28 -2.18 3.73
N PRO A 164 28.99 -2.51 2.46
CA PRO A 164 28.00 -3.54 2.12
C PRO A 164 28.27 -4.92 2.76
N THR A 165 29.51 -5.16 3.19
CA THR A 165 29.96 -6.35 3.90
C THR A 165 29.72 -6.29 5.42
N SER A 166 29.56 -5.10 6.00
CA SER A 166 29.34 -4.89 7.43
C SER A 166 28.01 -5.48 7.90
N GLN A 167 27.98 -5.98 9.12
CA GLN A 167 26.79 -6.66 9.65
C GLN A 167 25.64 -5.68 9.92
N GLU A 168 25.97 -4.48 10.38
CA GLU A 168 25.07 -3.38 10.67
C GLU A 168 24.35 -2.90 9.40
N TYR A 169 25.11 -2.74 8.31
CA TYR A 169 24.58 -2.41 6.99
C TYR A 169 23.60 -3.48 6.50
N ARG A 170 23.99 -4.76 6.57
CA ARG A 170 23.12 -5.86 6.12
C ARG A 170 21.83 -5.96 6.92
N LYS A 171 21.90 -5.90 8.26
CA LYS A 171 20.71 -5.92 9.13
C LYS A 171 19.77 -4.75 8.83
N THR A 172 20.33 -3.55 8.71
CA THR A 172 19.54 -2.36 8.40
C THR A 172 18.93 -2.45 7.01
N MET A 173 19.66 -3.00 6.03
CA MET A 173 19.14 -3.20 4.69
C MET A 173 18.04 -4.26 4.65
N GLU A 174 18.17 -5.36 5.39
CA GLU A 174 17.08 -6.32 5.57
C GLU A 174 15.85 -5.64 6.16
N TYR A 175 16.02 -4.84 7.21
CA TYR A 175 14.93 -4.06 7.79
C TYR A 175 14.26 -3.12 6.78
N ILE A 176 15.04 -2.32 6.03
CA ILE A 176 14.52 -1.44 4.97
C ILE A 176 13.72 -2.23 3.93
N ARG A 177 14.19 -3.41 3.54
CA ARG A 177 13.49 -4.30 2.60
C ARG A 177 12.16 -4.79 3.18
N HIS A 178 12.16 -5.26 4.42
CA HIS A 178 10.94 -5.68 5.14
C HIS A 178 9.94 -4.53 5.23
N ARG A 179 10.40 -3.34 5.64
CA ARG A 179 9.61 -2.11 5.71
C ARG A 179 8.99 -1.72 4.37
N LYS A 180 9.78 -1.72 3.29
CA LYS A 180 9.27 -1.42 1.94
C LYS A 180 8.19 -2.41 1.51
N TYR A 181 8.38 -3.69 1.82
CA TYR A 181 7.36 -4.72 1.58
C TYR A 181 6.08 -4.47 2.38
N HIS A 182 6.18 -4.24 3.70
CA HIS A 182 5.02 -3.95 4.55
C HIS A 182 4.26 -2.71 4.08
N ARG A 183 4.96 -1.61 3.77
CA ARG A 183 4.32 -0.41 3.22
C ARG A 183 3.62 -0.65 1.89
N ALA A 184 4.15 -1.52 1.03
CA ALA A 184 3.49 -1.89 -0.21
C ALA A 184 2.21 -2.69 0.05
N VAL A 185 2.23 -3.61 1.03
CA VAL A 185 1.04 -4.34 1.49
C VAL A 185 -0.01 -3.38 2.05
N ASP A 186 0.37 -2.48 2.96
CA ASP A 186 -0.55 -1.52 3.59
C ASP A 186 -1.17 -0.58 2.57
N ASN A 187 -0.37 -0.08 1.61
CA ASN A 187 -0.87 0.76 0.54
C ASN A 187 -1.87 0.01 -0.35
N LEU A 188 -1.57 -1.24 -0.70
CA LEU A 188 -2.46 -2.07 -1.49
C LEU A 188 -3.78 -2.37 -0.75
N GLN A 189 -3.70 -2.74 0.53
CA GLN A 189 -4.87 -2.96 1.40
C GLN A 189 -5.73 -1.70 1.49
N ARG A 190 -5.12 -0.54 1.74
CA ARG A 190 -5.82 0.76 1.80
C ARG A 190 -6.56 1.04 0.50
N LEU A 191 -5.93 0.85 -0.66
CA LEU A 191 -6.56 1.10 -1.95
C LEU A 191 -7.75 0.15 -2.19
N VAL A 192 -7.64 -1.12 -1.82
CA VAL A 192 -8.77 -2.06 -1.99
C VAL A 192 -9.92 -1.74 -1.05
N ILE A 193 -9.65 -1.43 0.22
CA ILE A 193 -10.68 -0.96 1.17
C ILE A 193 -11.42 0.24 0.59
N GLN A 194 -10.68 1.25 0.09
CA GLN A 194 -11.29 2.42 -0.52
C GLN A 194 -12.15 2.06 -1.73
N GLN A 195 -11.71 1.14 -2.61
CA GLN A 195 -12.49 0.70 -3.77
C GLN A 195 -13.81 0.03 -3.33
N LEU A 196 -13.77 -0.80 -2.30
CA LEU A 196 -14.97 -1.45 -1.77
C LEU A 196 -15.97 -0.44 -1.21
N PHE A 197 -15.51 0.57 -0.49
CA PHE A 197 -16.37 1.66 -0.04
C PHE A 197 -16.97 2.45 -1.21
N GLU A 198 -16.22 2.69 -2.29
CA GLU A 198 -16.77 3.34 -3.48
C GLU A 198 -17.82 2.50 -4.20
N LEU A 199 -17.60 1.19 -4.33
CA LEU A 199 -18.59 0.26 -4.91
C LEU A 199 -19.84 0.17 -4.03
N HIS A 200 -19.67 0.12 -2.72
CA HIS A 200 -20.78 0.14 -1.77
C HIS A 200 -21.59 1.43 -1.88
N ASN A 201 -20.91 2.58 -1.91
CA ASN A 201 -21.54 3.88 -2.08
C ASN A 201 -22.27 3.99 -3.43
N MET A 202 -21.74 3.39 -4.50
CA MET A 202 -22.43 3.33 -5.80
C MET A 202 -23.74 2.53 -5.72
N ASN A 203 -23.77 1.43 -4.95
CA ASN A 203 -24.93 0.56 -4.81
C ASN A 203 -26.00 1.14 -3.88
N LEU A 204 -25.62 1.89 -2.84
CA LEU A 204 -26.55 2.61 -1.95
C LEU A 204 -27.15 3.86 -2.61
N ALA A 205 -26.45 4.40 -3.61
CA ALA A 205 -26.80 5.66 -4.24
C ALA A 205 -28.00 5.56 -5.19
N GLN A 206 -29.20 5.81 -4.67
CA GLN A 206 -30.25 6.52 -5.44
C GLN A 206 -29.85 7.97 -5.83
N THR A 207 -28.56 8.31 -5.71
CA THR A 207 -28.04 9.67 -5.77
C THR A 207 -27.83 10.15 -7.21
N ALA A 208 -28.00 11.46 -7.37
CA ALA A 208 -27.99 12.20 -8.64
C ALA A 208 -26.83 11.83 -9.59
N TYR A 209 -27.08 11.93 -10.89
CA TYR A 209 -26.15 11.59 -11.99
C TYR A 209 -24.72 12.13 -11.82
N ARG A 210 -24.55 13.34 -11.25
CA ARG A 210 -23.23 13.93 -11.00
C ARG A 210 -22.38 13.14 -9.99
N ILE A 211 -23.00 12.56 -8.97
CA ILE A 211 -22.29 11.75 -7.96
C ILE A 211 -21.86 10.42 -8.57
N ARG A 212 -22.73 9.78 -9.36
CA ARG A 212 -22.40 8.53 -10.08
C ARG A 212 -21.23 8.71 -11.03
N THR A 213 -21.21 9.80 -11.80
CA THR A 213 -20.11 10.08 -12.74
C THR A 213 -18.78 10.34 -12.02
N HIS A 214 -18.78 10.97 -10.85
CA HIS A 214 -17.59 11.14 -10.03
C HIS A 214 -17.09 9.80 -9.46
N ILE A 215 -17.99 8.95 -8.96
CA ILE A 215 -17.66 7.61 -8.45
C ILE A 215 -17.08 6.73 -9.56
N VAL A 216 -17.64 6.76 -10.77
CA VAL A 216 -17.08 5.97 -11.90
C VAL A 216 -15.66 6.43 -12.24
N LYS A 217 -15.40 7.74 -12.25
CA LYS A 217 -14.05 8.28 -12.49
C LYS A 217 -13.08 7.89 -11.37
N SER A 218 -13.49 8.02 -10.10
CA SER A 218 -12.65 7.62 -8.97
C SER A 218 -12.32 6.13 -9.02
N LEU A 219 -13.30 5.27 -9.33
CA LEU A 219 -13.12 3.83 -9.51
C LEU A 219 -12.09 3.54 -10.61
N GLN A 220 -12.18 4.18 -11.78
CA GLN A 220 -11.20 3.99 -12.86
C GLN A 220 -9.78 4.39 -12.45
N THR A 221 -9.64 5.56 -11.80
CA THR A 221 -8.32 6.00 -11.30
C THR A 221 -7.77 5.05 -10.24
N ARG A 222 -8.64 4.52 -9.38
CA ARG A 222 -8.27 3.58 -8.34
C ARG A 222 -7.89 2.22 -8.89
N CYS A 223 -8.57 1.71 -9.91
CA CYS A 223 -8.17 0.47 -10.58
C CYS A 223 -6.73 0.55 -11.09
N LYS A 224 -6.33 1.68 -11.70
CA LYS A 224 -4.94 1.91 -12.11
C LYS A 224 -3.99 1.97 -10.93
N ALA A 225 -4.38 2.64 -9.84
CA ALA A 225 -3.56 2.72 -8.63
C ALA A 225 -3.34 1.35 -7.98
N ILE A 226 -4.38 0.52 -7.92
CA ILE A 226 -4.29 -0.86 -7.40
C ILE A 226 -3.39 -1.70 -8.32
N HIS A 227 -3.49 -1.57 -9.64
CA HIS A 227 -2.60 -2.29 -10.56
C HIS A 227 -1.13 -1.98 -10.28
N ASN A 228 -0.79 -0.69 -10.20
CA ASN A 228 0.57 -0.27 -9.86
C ASN A 228 0.98 -0.76 -8.47
N ALA A 229 0.07 -0.74 -7.49
CA ALA A 229 0.35 -1.24 -6.14
C ALA A 229 0.62 -2.76 -6.14
N VAL A 230 -0.13 -3.55 -6.92
CA VAL A 230 0.11 -4.99 -7.12
C VAL A 230 1.46 -5.23 -7.77
N ASP A 231 1.82 -4.45 -8.79
CA ASP A 231 3.14 -4.57 -9.44
C ASP A 231 4.28 -4.27 -8.46
N THR A 232 4.13 -3.22 -7.64
CA THR A 232 5.12 -2.89 -6.60
C THR A 232 5.21 -3.97 -5.52
N TYR A 233 4.08 -4.53 -5.09
CA TYR A 233 4.04 -5.64 -4.15
C TYR A 233 4.75 -6.87 -4.74
N ASN A 234 4.40 -7.27 -5.96
CA ASN A 234 4.99 -8.45 -6.63
C ASN A 234 6.50 -8.29 -6.82
N ALA A 235 6.96 -7.10 -7.21
CA ALA A 235 8.38 -6.80 -7.36
C ALA A 235 9.17 -6.87 -6.04
N LEU A 236 8.54 -6.51 -4.91
CA LEU A 236 9.13 -6.61 -3.58
C LEU A 236 9.04 -8.04 -3.02
N ALA A 237 7.91 -8.72 -3.22
CA ALA A 237 7.62 -10.07 -2.75
C ALA A 237 8.68 -11.09 -3.22
N VAL A 238 9.09 -11.00 -4.49
CA VAL A 238 10.15 -11.85 -5.07
C VAL A 238 11.52 -11.58 -4.45
N LYS A 239 11.76 -10.35 -3.98
CA LYS A 239 13.04 -9.95 -3.38
C LYS A 239 13.15 -10.30 -1.89
N MET A 240 12.06 -10.74 -1.26
CA MET A 240 12.05 -11.15 0.15
C MET A 240 12.78 -12.48 0.36
N THR A 241 13.26 -12.71 1.57
CA THR A 241 13.90 -13.97 1.97
C THR A 241 13.17 -14.50 3.20
N PRO A 242 12.36 -15.57 3.10
CA PRO A 242 11.98 -16.30 1.88
C PRO A 242 11.09 -15.49 0.92
N PRO A 243 11.05 -15.85 -0.38
CA PRO A 243 10.19 -15.18 -1.35
C PRO A 243 8.71 -15.36 -1.00
N ARG A 244 7.94 -14.29 -1.16
CA ARG A 244 6.50 -14.25 -0.83
C ARG A 244 5.64 -14.53 -2.08
N PRO A 245 4.41 -15.06 -1.92
CA PRO A 245 3.54 -15.35 -3.05
C PRO A 245 3.14 -14.06 -3.79
N THR A 246 3.13 -14.12 -5.11
CA THR A 246 2.67 -13.03 -5.98
C THR A 246 1.15 -13.03 -6.11
N LEU A 247 0.60 -11.84 -6.35
CA LEU A 247 -0.82 -11.62 -6.53
C LEU A 247 -1.14 -11.44 -8.02
N ASP A 248 -2.17 -12.14 -8.47
CA ASP A 248 -2.78 -11.95 -9.78
C ASP A 248 -3.91 -10.92 -9.68
N TRP A 249 -3.94 -9.97 -10.60
CA TRP A 249 -4.95 -8.92 -10.69
C TRP A 249 -6.39 -9.47 -10.75
N ASN A 250 -6.59 -10.58 -11.47
CA ASN A 250 -7.92 -11.19 -11.58
C ASN A 250 -8.45 -11.65 -10.22
N LYS A 251 -7.57 -12.09 -9.32
CA LYS A 251 -7.93 -12.45 -7.95
C LYS A 251 -8.24 -11.23 -7.10
N VAL A 252 -7.53 -10.12 -7.30
CA VAL A 252 -7.75 -8.86 -6.56
C VAL A 252 -9.09 -8.21 -6.91
N THR A 253 -9.61 -8.45 -8.12
CA THR A 253 -10.87 -7.82 -8.60
C THR A 253 -12.15 -8.63 -8.29
N HIS A 254 -12.07 -9.95 -8.10
CA HIS A 254 -13.22 -10.85 -7.98
C HIS A 254 -13.73 -11.08 -6.53
N TYR A 255 -14.03 -10.00 -5.78
CA TYR A 255 -14.80 -9.98 -4.51
C TYR A 255 -14.10 -10.35 -3.17
N THR A 256 -14.71 -9.85 -2.07
CA THR A 256 -14.59 -10.30 -0.65
C THR A 256 -13.22 -10.31 0.03
N PHE A 257 -12.22 -9.82 -0.68
CA PHE A 257 -10.79 -9.97 -0.43
C PHE A 257 -10.23 -9.17 0.78
N LEU A 258 -11.06 -8.52 1.62
CA LEU A 258 -10.55 -7.86 2.84
C LEU A 258 -9.93 -8.85 3.84
N GLU A 259 -10.47 -10.07 3.89
CA GLU A 259 -9.95 -11.12 4.77
C GLU A 259 -8.66 -11.73 4.21
N GLU A 260 -8.59 -11.95 2.90
CA GLU A 260 -7.36 -12.37 2.22
C GLU A 260 -6.26 -11.30 2.28
N PHE A 261 -6.60 -10.00 2.31
CA PHE A 261 -5.61 -8.93 2.52
C PHE A 261 -5.01 -8.93 3.92
N ASN A 262 -5.81 -9.21 4.96
CA ASN A 262 -5.25 -9.34 6.31
C ASN A 262 -4.25 -10.51 6.38
N LEU A 263 -4.46 -11.60 5.61
CA LEU A 263 -3.49 -12.68 5.47
C LEU A 263 -2.18 -12.22 4.82
N LEU A 264 -2.22 -11.24 3.90
CA LEU A 264 -1.02 -10.70 3.25
C LEU A 264 -0.18 -9.82 4.17
N ARG A 265 -0.77 -9.25 5.24
CA ARG A 265 -0.04 -8.48 6.24
C ARG A 265 0.81 -9.36 7.16
N ASP A 266 0.48 -10.65 7.25
CA ASP A 266 1.17 -11.54 8.15
C ASP A 266 2.50 -12.04 7.58
N THR A 267 3.58 -11.44 8.05
CA THR A 267 4.92 -11.96 7.79
C THR A 267 5.19 -13.29 8.48
N GLY A 268 4.36 -13.71 9.44
CA GLY A 268 4.60 -14.85 10.34
C GLY A 268 3.78 -16.12 10.11
N ASN A 269 2.88 -16.22 9.12
CA ASN A 269 1.95 -17.36 8.94
C ASN A 269 1.00 -17.63 10.15
N ILE A 270 1.01 -16.79 11.19
CA ILE A 270 0.24 -16.95 12.43
C ILE A 270 -1.26 -16.87 12.17
N LEU A 271 -1.69 -16.00 11.25
CA LEU A 271 -3.06 -15.83 10.80
C LEU A 271 -3.59 -17.06 10.08
N HIS A 272 -2.74 -17.79 9.33
CA HIS A 272 -3.17 -19.02 8.67
C HIS A 272 -3.49 -20.15 9.65
N GLU A 273 -2.94 -20.10 10.86
CA GLU A 273 -3.24 -21.05 11.94
C GLU A 273 -4.51 -20.69 12.71
N LYS A 274 -5.02 -19.46 12.56
CA LYS A 274 -6.23 -19.02 13.28
C LYS A 274 -7.50 -19.53 12.58
N PRO A 275 -8.39 -20.26 13.28
CA PRO A 275 -9.61 -20.79 12.69
C PRO A 275 -10.49 -19.71 12.07
N TRP A 276 -10.54 -18.54 12.71
CA TRP A 276 -11.33 -17.39 12.28
C TRP A 276 -10.76 -16.63 11.08
N ALA A 277 -9.61 -17.03 10.54
CA ALA A 277 -9.06 -16.47 9.31
C ALA A 277 -9.44 -17.32 8.07
N HIS A 278 -10.01 -18.52 8.27
CA HIS A 278 -10.48 -19.35 7.17
C HIS A 278 -11.75 -18.78 6.54
N PRO A 279 -11.86 -18.70 5.20
CA PRO A 279 -12.98 -18.05 4.52
C PRO A 279 -14.37 -18.58 4.93
N ALA A 280 -14.50 -19.90 5.11
CA ALA A 280 -15.75 -20.52 5.52
C ALA A 280 -16.16 -20.11 6.95
N VAL A 281 -15.20 -20.09 7.89
CA VAL A 281 -15.44 -19.70 9.28
C VAL A 281 -15.74 -18.20 9.37
N CYS A 282 -14.99 -17.37 8.65
CA CYS A 282 -15.26 -15.93 8.52
C CYS A 282 -16.69 -15.65 8.03
N ALA A 283 -17.15 -16.38 7.00
CA ALA A 283 -18.49 -16.22 6.46
C ALA A 283 -19.57 -16.53 7.50
N VAL A 284 -19.39 -17.61 8.27
CA VAL A 284 -20.27 -17.94 9.40
C VAL A 284 -20.24 -16.85 10.48
N MET A 285 -19.06 -16.34 10.84
CA MET A 285 -18.95 -15.24 11.82
C MET A 285 -19.63 -13.95 11.33
N LYS A 286 -19.52 -13.61 10.04
CA LYS A 286 -20.23 -12.46 9.44
C LYS A 286 -21.73 -12.63 9.51
N GLN A 287 -22.21 -13.84 9.21
CA GLN A 287 -23.63 -14.17 9.27
C GLN A 287 -24.15 -14.13 10.71
N ALA A 288 -23.38 -14.65 11.68
CA ALA A 288 -23.70 -14.52 13.11
C ALA A 288 -23.83 -13.05 13.55
N ASN A 289 -22.86 -12.21 13.18
CA ASN A 289 -22.90 -10.78 13.47
C ASN A 289 -24.11 -10.10 12.82
N ARG A 290 -24.46 -10.46 11.58
CA ARG A 290 -25.61 -9.90 10.89
C ARG A 290 -26.94 -10.28 11.55
N LEU A 291 -27.07 -11.53 12.00
CA LEU A 291 -28.21 -11.99 12.77
C LEU A 291 -28.29 -11.28 14.13
N ALA A 292 -27.18 -11.12 14.84
CA ALA A 292 -27.14 -10.38 16.10
C ALA A 292 -27.59 -8.92 15.92
N ARG A 293 -27.08 -8.22 14.89
CA ARG A 293 -27.50 -6.84 14.60
C ARG A 293 -28.95 -6.73 14.18
N ALA A 294 -29.50 -7.72 13.47
CA ALA A 294 -30.92 -7.74 13.15
C ALA A 294 -31.81 -7.90 14.39
N HIS A 295 -31.38 -8.68 15.39
CA HIS A 295 -32.09 -8.77 16.67
C HIS A 295 -32.03 -7.45 17.44
N GLU A 296 -30.83 -6.86 17.58
CA GLU A 296 -30.67 -5.56 18.24
C GLU A 296 -31.52 -4.47 17.57
N GLU A 297 -31.53 -4.41 16.23
CA GLU A 297 -32.34 -3.47 15.48
C GLU A 297 -33.84 -3.65 15.76
N LEU A 298 -34.34 -4.88 15.87
CA LEU A 298 -35.73 -5.12 16.25
C LEU A 298 -36.05 -4.65 17.68
N GLU A 299 -35.14 -4.87 18.62
CA GLU A 299 -35.30 -4.36 20.00
C GLU A 299 -35.37 -2.83 20.00
N HIS A 300 -34.49 -2.16 19.26
CA HIS A 300 -34.51 -0.70 19.12
C HIS A 300 -35.79 -0.20 18.46
N LEU A 301 -36.18 -0.77 17.32
CA LEU A 301 -37.39 -0.37 16.61
C LEU A 301 -38.66 -0.63 17.43
N ASN A 302 -38.71 -1.69 18.24
CA ASN A 302 -39.84 -1.95 19.13
C ASN A 302 -40.00 -0.83 20.17
N VAL A 303 -38.90 -0.22 20.65
CA VAL A 303 -38.95 0.93 21.56
C VAL A 303 -39.38 2.21 20.83
N GLU A 304 -38.96 2.40 19.58
CA GLU A 304 -39.26 3.61 18.79
C GLU A 304 -40.68 3.63 18.20
N ILE A 305 -41.30 2.45 18.03
CA ILE A 305 -42.67 2.30 17.51
C ILE A 305 -43.72 2.34 18.64
N CYS A 306 -43.32 2.04 19.88
CA CYS A 306 -44.18 2.13 21.07
C CYS A 306 -44.41 3.58 21.53
#